data_AF-A0A3S2BEA9-F1
#
_entry.id   AF-A0A3S2BEA9-F1
#
_cell.length_a   1.000
_cell.length_b   1.000
_cell.length_c   1.000
_cell.angle_alpha   90.00
_cell.angle_beta   90.00
_cell.angle_gamma   90.00
#
_symmetry.space_group_name_H-M   'P 1'
#
loop_
_entity.id
_entity.type
_entity.pdbx_description
1 polymer ?
#
loop_
_entity_poly.entity_id
_entity_poly.type
_entity_poly.pdbx_seq_one_letter_code
_entity_poly.pdbx_strand_id
1 'polypeptide(L)'
;YKWCKVESTGKEKLSGWAPARYLIPLNPTPYVEGEPRPADAPVVASTGSGKEAGQASAPDQSQAIGSADSAPVAPPDLTARLGGAGPAAESTPKSPEEIGHAAMQDAYLLALAAPDVPLDSAPTPASGPEIPCARYVGQPMERCKVSVVHSADKANITVTWPDGGTRIISFRAGQPAGSDAPGDFRFTREGSLNMIRVGVSERFEITDQLALGN
;
A
#
# COMPACT_ATOMS: atom_id res chain seq x y z
N TYR A 1 14.35 11.62 9.16
CA TYR A 1 13.77 11.89 7.83
C TYR A 1 13.30 13.34 7.77
N LYS A 2 13.43 14.03 6.63
CA LYS A 2 12.89 15.40 6.46
C LYS A 2 11.41 15.34 6.07
N TRP A 3 10.60 16.15 6.74
CA TRP A 3 9.15 16.30 6.52
C TRP A 3 8.83 17.76 6.26
N CYS A 4 7.87 18.02 5.39
CA CYS A 4 7.39 19.36 5.09
C CYS A 4 5.89 19.45 5.38
N LYS A 5 5.46 20.57 5.97
CA LYS A 5 4.05 20.92 6.02
C LYS A 5 3.64 21.44 4.64
N VAL A 6 2.60 20.87 4.06
CA VAL A 6 2.05 21.26 2.75
C VAL A 6 0.65 21.84 2.94
N GLU A 7 0.31 22.84 2.13
CA GLU A 7 -0.99 23.52 2.16
C GLU A 7 -1.49 23.75 0.73
N SER A 8 -2.77 23.48 0.50
CA SER A 8 -3.46 23.75 -0.76
C SER A 8 -3.64 25.26 -0.95
N THR A 9 -3.32 25.75 -2.16
CA THR A 9 -3.58 27.13 -2.59
C THR A 9 -4.97 27.31 -3.21
N GLY A 10 -5.77 26.24 -3.31
CA GLY A 10 -7.13 26.29 -3.84
C GLY A 10 -8.15 26.91 -2.87
N LYS A 11 -9.41 26.97 -3.31
CA LYS A 11 -10.53 27.47 -2.47
C LYS A 11 -10.71 26.64 -1.19
N GLU A 12 -10.44 25.33 -1.27
CA GLU A 12 -10.38 24.44 -0.11
C GLU A 12 -8.96 24.38 0.47
N LYS A 13 -8.84 24.84 1.72
CA LYS A 13 -7.58 24.81 2.49
C LYS A 13 -7.37 23.43 3.12
N LEU A 14 -6.80 22.52 2.34
CA LEU A 14 -6.25 21.26 2.84
C LEU A 14 -4.82 21.49 3.34
N SER A 15 -4.47 20.96 4.51
CA SER A 15 -3.10 21.01 5.05
C SER A 15 -2.69 19.67 5.67
N GLY A 16 -1.41 19.33 5.56
CA GLY A 16 -0.89 18.06 6.07
C GLY A 16 0.63 17.98 6.08
N TRP A 17 1.17 16.83 6.48
CA TRP A 17 2.60 16.55 6.50
C TRP A 17 2.97 15.53 5.41
N ALA A 18 3.97 15.86 4.59
CA ALA A 18 4.49 14.99 3.55
C ALA A 18 6.00 14.74 3.73
N PRO A 19 6.52 13.52 3.48
CA PRO A 19 7.95 13.28 3.45
C PRO A 19 8.58 14.05 2.28
N ALA A 20 9.64 14.82 2.54
CA ALA A 20 10.23 15.74 1.56
C ALA A 20 10.68 15.05 0.26
N ARG A 21 11.00 13.75 0.31
CA ARG A 21 11.42 12.93 -0.85
C ARG A 21 10.35 12.74 -1.94
N TYR A 22 9.08 13.05 -1.65
CA TYR A 22 7.98 12.97 -2.62
C TYR A 22 7.55 14.34 -3.15
N LEU A 23 8.18 15.42 -2.69
CA LEU A 23 7.90 16.78 -3.14
C LEU A 23 8.92 17.20 -4.19
N ILE A 24 8.43 17.52 -5.39
CA ILE A 24 9.25 18.04 -6.49
C ILE A 24 9.12 19.57 -6.47
N PRO A 25 10.21 20.34 -6.23
CA PRO A 25 10.14 21.78 -6.25
C PRO A 25 9.83 22.29 -7.67
N LEU A 26 8.71 23.02 -7.82
CA LEU A 26 8.36 23.69 -9.08
C LEU A 26 9.26 24.91 -9.38
N ASN A 27 9.95 25.41 -8.37
CA ASN A 27 11.03 26.39 -8.50
C ASN A 27 12.27 25.83 -7.76
N PRO A 28 13.41 25.59 -8.44
CA PRO A 28 14.58 24.95 -7.84
C PRO A 28 15.41 25.87 -6.94
N THR A 29 15.06 27.15 -6.78
CA THR A 29 15.71 28.01 -5.78
C THR A 29 15.43 27.51 -4.37
N PRO A 30 16.45 27.28 -3.52
CA PRO A 30 16.23 26.82 -2.16
C PRO A 30 15.47 27.87 -1.34
N TYR A 31 14.41 27.45 -0.65
CA TYR A 31 13.70 28.30 0.29
C TYR A 31 14.62 28.68 1.46
N VAL A 32 14.87 29.97 1.64
CA VAL A 32 15.57 30.54 2.79
C VAL A 32 14.51 31.03 3.77
N GLU A 33 14.55 30.51 5.00
CA GLU A 33 13.60 30.87 6.04
C GLU A 33 13.94 32.27 6.61
N GLY A 34 13.06 33.24 6.36
CA GLY A 34 13.20 34.63 6.80
C GLY A 34 12.88 35.69 5.74
N GLU A 35 12.94 35.33 4.45
CA GLU A 35 12.75 36.29 3.37
C GLU A 35 11.24 36.56 3.11
N PRO A 36 10.77 37.82 3.10
CA PRO A 36 9.38 38.13 2.78
C PRO A 36 9.06 37.82 1.32
N ARG A 37 8.01 37.04 1.09
CA ARG A 37 7.49 36.69 -0.24
C ARG A 37 7.22 37.97 -1.06
N PRO A 38 7.79 38.14 -2.26
CA PRO A 38 7.33 39.17 -3.19
C PRO A 38 5.85 38.97 -3.49
N ALA A 39 5.04 40.00 -3.27
CA ALA A 39 3.71 40.05 -3.86
C ALA A 39 3.83 40.05 -5.39
N ASP A 40 2.80 39.54 -6.06
CA ASP A 40 2.61 39.58 -7.51
C ASP A 40 3.61 38.77 -8.36
N ALA A 41 3.38 37.46 -8.40
CA ALA A 41 3.67 36.63 -9.57
C ALA A 41 2.35 36.04 -10.10
N PRO A 42 2.02 36.16 -11.41
CA PRO A 42 0.71 35.80 -11.93
C PRO A 42 0.48 34.28 -11.94
N VAL A 43 -0.77 33.89 -11.70
CA VAL A 43 -1.20 32.48 -11.72
C VAL A 43 -1.22 31.96 -13.16
N VAL A 44 -0.18 31.25 -13.57
CA VAL A 44 -0.20 30.43 -14.78
C VAL A 44 -0.97 29.13 -14.50
N ALA A 45 -2.26 29.15 -14.81
CA ALA A 45 -3.08 27.94 -14.87
C ALA A 45 -2.56 27.02 -15.98
N SER A 46 -2.29 25.76 -15.66
CA SER A 46 -1.84 24.76 -16.65
C SER A 46 -3.02 24.25 -17.48
N THR A 47 -3.51 25.07 -18.41
CA THR A 47 -4.38 24.63 -19.51
C THR A 47 -3.52 24.36 -20.73
N GLY A 48 -3.20 23.09 -20.98
CA GLY A 48 -2.39 22.70 -22.14
C GLY A 48 -3.17 22.80 -23.45
N SER A 49 -2.81 23.75 -24.32
CA SER A 49 -2.92 23.64 -25.80
C SER A 49 -2.25 24.81 -26.54
N GLY A 50 -1.17 24.50 -27.28
CA GLY A 50 -0.90 25.01 -28.64
C GLY A 50 -0.43 26.46 -28.91
N LYS A 51 0.82 26.58 -29.41
CA LYS A 51 1.27 27.42 -30.57
C LYS A 51 1.19 28.97 -30.50
N GLU A 52 2.08 29.79 -31.08
CA GLU A 52 3.38 29.62 -31.79
C GLU A 52 4.13 30.98 -31.94
N ALA A 53 5.44 30.93 -32.26
CA ALA A 53 6.33 31.96 -32.86
C ALA A 53 7.01 33.02 -31.94
N GLY A 54 8.28 33.42 -32.12
CA GLY A 54 9.39 33.06 -33.03
C GLY A 54 10.73 33.68 -32.49
N GLN A 55 11.92 33.70 -33.12
CA GLN A 55 12.43 33.21 -34.43
C GLN A 55 13.99 33.29 -34.46
N ALA A 56 14.63 32.67 -35.48
CA ALA A 56 16.06 32.75 -35.91
C ALA A 56 17.07 31.83 -35.18
N SER A 57 18.00 31.10 -35.83
CA SER A 57 18.44 31.06 -37.25
C SER A 57 18.74 29.62 -37.76
N ALA A 58 18.73 29.44 -39.09
CA ALA A 58 19.12 28.22 -39.83
C ALA A 58 20.58 28.35 -40.38
N PRO A 59 21.18 27.41 -41.18
CA PRO A 59 20.67 26.15 -41.78
C PRO A 59 21.62 24.94 -41.48
N ASP A 60 21.67 23.79 -42.18
CA ASP A 60 20.99 23.27 -43.39
C ASP A 60 20.91 21.71 -43.37
N GLN A 61 19.84 21.13 -43.94
CA GLN A 61 19.90 20.07 -44.98
C GLN A 61 18.50 19.58 -45.39
N SER A 62 18.32 19.38 -46.68
CA SER A 62 17.03 19.01 -47.30
C SER A 62 16.86 17.50 -47.47
N GLN A 63 15.68 16.97 -47.16
CA GLN A 63 15.03 15.95 -48.01
C GLN A 63 13.50 15.94 -47.79
N ALA A 64 12.76 16.18 -48.87
CA ALA A 64 11.33 15.85 -48.99
C ALA A 64 11.17 14.31 -49.10
N ILE A 65 10.01 13.66 -49.02
CA ILE A 65 8.65 13.97 -49.50
C ILE A 65 7.65 13.19 -48.62
N GLY A 66 6.43 13.71 -48.38
CA GLY A 66 5.33 12.84 -47.92
C GLY A 66 4.24 13.51 -47.07
N SER A 67 3.43 14.39 -47.65
CA SER A 67 2.21 14.86 -46.98
C SER A 67 1.16 13.75 -46.93
N ALA A 68 0.82 13.27 -45.73
CA ALA A 68 -0.34 12.41 -45.49
C ALA A 68 -1.20 13.06 -44.39
N ASP A 69 -2.24 13.78 -44.83
CA ASP A 69 -3.20 14.46 -43.97
C ASP A 69 -3.95 13.41 -43.12
N SER A 70 -3.63 13.38 -41.83
CA SER A 70 -4.19 12.39 -40.89
C SER A 70 -5.40 13.01 -40.19
N ALA A 71 -6.57 12.78 -40.76
CA ALA A 71 -7.84 13.19 -40.16
C ALA A 71 -7.97 12.69 -38.70
N PRO A 72 -8.60 13.47 -37.81
CA PRO A 72 -8.78 13.05 -36.42
C PRO A 72 -9.61 11.77 -36.35
N VAL A 73 -9.00 10.70 -35.85
CA VAL A 73 -9.70 9.42 -35.62
C VAL A 73 -10.78 9.64 -34.58
N ALA A 74 -12.03 9.39 -34.96
CA ALA A 74 -13.16 9.47 -34.04
C ALA A 74 -12.97 8.52 -32.84
N PRO A 75 -13.40 8.90 -31.62
CA PRO A 75 -13.31 8.01 -30.46
C PRO A 75 -14.09 6.71 -30.73
N PRO A 76 -13.60 5.56 -30.23
CA PRO A 76 -14.19 4.26 -30.53
C PRO A 76 -15.62 4.16 -30.00
N ASP A 77 -16.53 3.66 -30.83
CA ASP A 77 -17.93 3.43 -30.44
C ASP A 77 -18.01 2.39 -29.31
N LEU A 78 -18.41 2.86 -28.13
CA LEU A 78 -18.59 2.01 -26.94
C LEU A 78 -19.80 1.08 -27.09
N THR A 79 -20.77 1.43 -27.94
CA THR A 79 -21.96 0.61 -28.23
C THR A 79 -21.57 -0.71 -28.88
N ALA A 80 -20.58 -0.69 -29.78
CA ALA A 80 -20.02 -1.91 -30.38
C ALA A 80 -19.23 -2.78 -29.38
N ARG A 81 -18.66 -2.19 -28.33
CA ARG A 81 -17.89 -2.92 -27.28
C ARG A 81 -18.75 -3.52 -26.18
N LEU A 82 -19.92 -2.93 -25.89
CA LEU A 82 -20.82 -3.40 -24.84
C LEU A 82 -21.77 -4.52 -25.29
N GLY A 83 -21.66 -4.95 -26.56
CA GLY A 83 -22.59 -5.88 -27.18
C GLY A 83 -23.83 -5.13 -27.66
N GLY A 84 -24.02 -5.06 -28.97
CA GLY A 84 -25.14 -4.33 -29.56
C GLY A 84 -26.49 -4.86 -29.07
N ALA A 85 -27.47 -3.96 -28.95
CA ALA A 85 -28.82 -4.28 -28.54
C ALA A 85 -29.53 -5.18 -29.57
N GLY A 86 -29.31 -6.49 -29.46
CA GLY A 86 -30.32 -7.47 -29.87
C GLY A 86 -31.61 -7.22 -29.08
N PRO A 87 -32.77 -7.71 -29.57
CA PRO A 87 -34.03 -7.52 -28.85
C PRO A 87 -33.87 -8.07 -27.44
N ALA A 88 -34.03 -7.20 -26.45
CA ALA A 88 -34.00 -7.61 -25.06
C ALA A 88 -35.07 -8.68 -24.88
N ALA A 89 -34.67 -9.91 -24.60
CA ALA A 89 -35.59 -10.92 -24.09
C ALA A 89 -36.24 -10.30 -22.85
N GLU A 90 -37.56 -10.11 -22.91
CA GLU A 90 -38.33 -9.14 -22.13
C GLU A 90 -38.31 -9.47 -20.63
N SER A 91 -37.17 -9.17 -20.02
CA SER A 91 -36.89 -9.29 -18.62
C SER A 91 -37.43 -8.02 -18.01
N THR A 92 -38.69 -8.06 -17.58
CA THR A 92 -39.26 -7.01 -16.73
C THR A 92 -38.24 -6.67 -15.65
N PRO A 93 -37.85 -5.38 -15.50
CA PRO A 93 -36.84 -5.01 -14.54
C PRO A 93 -37.39 -5.31 -13.14
N LYS A 94 -36.88 -6.39 -12.53
CA LYS A 94 -37.18 -6.77 -11.16
C LYS A 94 -36.94 -5.56 -10.27
N SER A 95 -37.83 -5.34 -9.31
CA SER A 95 -37.64 -4.24 -8.36
C SER A 95 -36.31 -4.44 -7.59
N PRO A 96 -35.68 -3.38 -7.07
CA PRO A 96 -34.49 -3.52 -6.23
C PRO A 96 -34.70 -4.47 -5.05
N GLU A 97 -35.93 -4.58 -4.56
CA GLU A 97 -36.35 -5.46 -3.47
C GLU A 97 -36.39 -6.93 -3.93
N GLU A 98 -36.95 -7.21 -5.11
CA GLU A 98 -36.95 -8.55 -5.72
C GLU A 98 -35.54 -9.03 -6.06
N ILE A 99 -34.66 -8.11 -6.52
CA ILE A 99 -33.24 -8.40 -6.76
C ILE A 99 -32.54 -8.74 -5.44
N GLY A 100 -32.74 -7.93 -4.40
CA GLY A 100 -32.19 -8.18 -3.06
C GLY A 100 -32.68 -9.51 -2.47
N HIS A 101 -33.98 -9.81 -2.59
CA HIS A 101 -34.57 -11.05 -2.10
C HIS A 101 -34.02 -12.28 -2.83
N ALA A 102 -33.90 -12.22 -4.17
CA ALA A 102 -33.31 -13.29 -4.96
C ALA A 102 -31.83 -13.51 -4.60
N ALA A 103 -31.05 -12.43 -4.41
CA ALA A 103 -29.64 -12.53 -4.01
C ALA A 103 -29.46 -13.15 -2.62
N MET A 104 -30.33 -12.81 -1.64
CA MET A 104 -30.32 -13.44 -0.32
C MET A 104 -30.68 -14.93 -0.37
N GLN A 105 -31.66 -15.31 -1.20
CA GLN A 105 -32.05 -16.72 -1.39
C GLN A 105 -30.95 -17.54 -2.06
N ASP A 106 -30.31 -17.00 -3.11
CA ASP A 106 -29.18 -17.64 -3.80
C ASP A 106 -27.99 -17.83 -2.87
N ALA A 107 -27.62 -16.81 -2.08
CA ALA A 107 -26.58 -16.90 -1.07
C ALA A 107 -26.88 -17.99 -0.01
N TYR A 108 -28.15 -18.14 0.41
CA TYR A 108 -28.55 -19.18 1.37
C TYR A 108 -28.52 -20.58 0.77
N LEU A 109 -28.92 -20.73 -0.50
CA LEU A 109 -28.83 -22.01 -1.24
C LEU A 109 -27.38 -22.41 -1.47
N LEU A 110 -26.50 -21.47 -1.83
CA LEU A 110 -25.06 -21.72 -1.96
C LEU A 110 -24.42 -22.10 -0.62
N ALA A 111 -24.82 -21.47 0.50
CA ALA A 111 -24.34 -21.82 1.83
C ALA A 111 -24.79 -23.23 2.27
N LEU A 112 -26.00 -23.66 1.92
CA LEU A 112 -26.51 -25.00 2.19
C LEU A 112 -25.96 -26.08 1.24
N ALA A 113 -25.57 -25.69 0.02
CA ALA A 113 -24.96 -26.59 -0.97
C ALA A 113 -23.44 -26.67 -0.87
N ALA A 114 -22.81 -25.81 -0.07
CA ALA A 114 -21.39 -25.93 0.26
C ALA A 114 -21.17 -27.27 0.99
N PRO A 115 -20.21 -28.10 0.56
CA PRO A 115 -19.84 -29.28 1.34
C PRO A 115 -19.34 -28.83 2.72
N ASP A 116 -19.60 -29.63 3.75
CA ASP A 116 -18.94 -29.46 5.05
C ASP A 116 -17.43 -29.45 4.82
N VAL A 117 -16.83 -28.27 4.85
CA VAL A 117 -15.37 -28.12 4.78
C VAL A 117 -14.84 -28.75 6.07
N PRO A 118 -14.07 -29.85 6.00
CA PRO A 118 -13.45 -30.39 7.21
C PRO A 118 -12.67 -29.27 7.88
N LEU A 119 -12.81 -29.10 9.20
CA LEU A 119 -12.10 -28.10 9.99
C LEU A 119 -10.56 -28.16 9.82
N ASP A 120 -10.08 -29.27 9.26
CA ASP A 120 -8.68 -29.58 8.94
C ASP A 120 -8.26 -29.20 7.49
N SER A 121 -9.12 -28.52 6.72
CA SER A 121 -8.81 -28.00 5.37
C SER A 121 -8.13 -26.63 5.39
N ALA A 122 -7.78 -26.13 6.59
CA ALA A 122 -6.72 -25.13 6.69
C ALA A 122 -5.44 -25.70 6.05
N PRO A 123 -4.62 -24.89 5.36
CA PRO A 123 -3.32 -25.37 4.90
C PRO A 123 -2.57 -25.91 6.11
N THR A 124 -2.19 -27.20 6.06
CA THR A 124 -1.64 -27.93 7.20
C THR A 124 -0.56 -27.08 7.87
N PRO A 125 -0.72 -26.66 9.13
CA PRO A 125 0.22 -25.74 9.74
C PRO A 125 1.60 -26.39 9.73
N ALA A 126 2.57 -25.68 9.15
CA ALA A 126 3.97 -26.07 9.25
C ALA A 126 4.27 -26.20 10.74
N SER A 127 4.57 -27.42 11.21
CA SER A 127 4.11 -27.90 12.53
C SER A 127 4.89 -27.39 13.75
N GLY A 128 5.40 -26.16 13.69
CA GLY A 128 5.90 -25.39 14.82
C GLY A 128 5.02 -24.16 15.09
N PRO A 129 5.26 -23.45 16.20
CA PRO A 129 4.57 -22.21 16.49
C PRO A 129 4.85 -21.13 15.43
N GLU A 130 3.92 -20.20 15.30
CA GLU A 130 4.01 -19.06 14.39
C GLU A 130 3.54 -17.76 15.08
N ILE A 131 4.18 -16.65 14.74
CA ILE A 131 3.85 -15.30 15.24
C ILE A 131 3.49 -14.35 14.09
N PRO A 132 2.69 -13.30 14.35
CA PRO A 132 2.60 -12.17 13.45
C PRO A 132 3.96 -11.43 13.39
N CYS A 133 4.44 -11.16 12.19
CA CYS A 133 5.69 -10.44 11.94
C CYS A 133 5.60 -9.53 10.71
N ALA A 134 6.45 -8.52 10.62
CA ALA A 134 6.70 -7.78 9.38
C ALA A 134 8.17 -7.42 9.31
N ARG A 135 8.75 -7.43 8.11
CA ARG A 135 10.16 -7.13 7.86
C ARG A 135 10.36 -5.74 7.27
N TYR A 136 9.45 -5.32 6.40
CA TYR A 136 9.54 -4.09 5.62
C TYR A 136 8.55 -3.02 6.10
N VAL A 137 8.90 -1.74 5.90
CA VAL A 137 8.05 -0.61 6.32
C VAL A 137 6.74 -0.62 5.54
N GLY A 138 5.61 -0.61 6.25
CA GLY A 138 4.27 -0.60 5.64
C GLY A 138 3.76 -1.96 5.20
N GLN A 139 4.54 -3.03 5.36
CA GLN A 139 4.07 -4.41 5.14
C GLN A 139 2.96 -4.74 6.17
N PRO A 140 1.89 -5.45 5.76
CA PRO A 140 0.97 -6.07 6.71
C PRO A 140 1.70 -7.12 7.56
N MET A 141 1.08 -7.56 8.66
CA MET A 141 1.67 -8.65 9.45
C MET A 141 1.46 -9.98 8.72
N GLU A 142 2.56 -10.69 8.48
CA GLU A 142 2.62 -12.05 7.93
C GLU A 142 2.82 -13.07 9.05
N ARG A 143 2.76 -14.36 8.71
CA ARG A 143 3.02 -15.47 9.63
C ARG A 143 4.49 -15.88 9.55
N CYS A 144 5.28 -15.55 10.56
CA CYS A 144 6.64 -16.07 10.70
C CYS A 144 6.63 -17.36 11.52
N LYS A 145 7.39 -18.36 11.05
CA LYS A 145 7.68 -19.57 11.84
C LYS A 145 8.63 -19.22 12.98
N VAL A 146 8.46 -19.84 14.13
CA VAL A 146 9.34 -19.64 15.29
C VAL A 146 9.85 -20.93 15.90
N SER A 147 11.08 -20.89 16.40
CA SER A 147 11.61 -21.88 17.34
C SER A 147 12.13 -21.17 18.58
N VAL A 148 12.01 -21.80 19.75
CA VAL A 148 12.35 -21.18 21.04
C VAL A 148 13.34 -22.05 21.81
N VAL A 149 14.41 -21.42 22.29
CA VAL A 149 15.41 -22.04 23.17
C VAL A 149 15.34 -21.36 24.53
N HIS A 150 14.82 -22.07 25.53
CA HIS A 150 14.74 -21.61 26.91
C HIS A 150 16.01 -21.97 27.70
N SER A 151 16.45 -21.09 28.60
CA SER A 151 17.59 -21.30 29.49
C SER A 151 17.45 -20.47 30.77
N ALA A 152 17.09 -21.14 31.88
CA ALA A 152 16.75 -20.49 33.15
C ALA A 152 15.68 -19.39 32.99
N ASP A 153 16.02 -18.13 33.28
CA ASP A 153 15.13 -16.97 33.15
C ASP A 153 15.08 -16.39 31.71
N LYS A 154 15.79 -16.98 30.75
CA LYS A 154 15.95 -16.45 29.38
C LYS A 154 15.27 -17.33 28.36
N ALA A 155 14.83 -16.72 27.26
CA ALA A 155 14.44 -17.42 26.05
C ALA A 155 15.03 -16.72 24.82
N ASN A 156 15.52 -17.48 23.86
CA ASN A 156 15.89 -16.99 22.54
C ASN A 156 14.86 -17.50 21.53
N ILE A 157 14.08 -16.60 20.96
CA ILE A 157 13.08 -16.89 19.94
C ILE A 157 13.71 -16.61 18.57
N THR A 158 13.95 -17.66 17.80
CA THR A 158 14.38 -17.55 16.40
C THR A 158 13.14 -17.41 15.54
N VAL A 159 12.98 -16.25 14.91
CA VAL A 159 11.91 -15.93 13.98
C VAL A 159 12.42 -16.13 12.55
N THR A 160 11.70 -16.92 11.75
CA THR A 160 12.02 -17.19 10.33
C THR A 160 10.92 -16.59 9.46
N TRP A 161 11.29 -15.66 8.58
CA TRP A 161 10.35 -15.02 7.66
C TRP A 161 9.95 -15.94 6.50
N PRO A 162 8.76 -15.75 5.89
CA PRO A 162 8.37 -16.43 4.65
C PRO A 162 9.33 -16.17 3.48
N ASP A 163 9.94 -14.98 3.41
CA ASP A 163 10.95 -14.61 2.41
C ASP A 163 12.37 -15.14 2.72
N GLY A 164 12.54 -15.80 3.86
CA GLY A 164 13.78 -16.45 4.29
C GLY A 164 14.72 -15.59 5.15
N GLY A 165 15.74 -16.24 5.70
CA GLY A 165 16.58 -15.65 6.76
C GLY A 165 15.88 -15.64 8.12
N THR A 166 16.62 -15.20 9.14
CA THR A 166 16.20 -15.31 10.54
C THR A 166 16.51 -14.06 11.36
N ARG A 167 15.79 -13.91 12.47
CA ARG A 167 16.00 -12.92 13.53
C ARG A 167 15.96 -13.63 14.88
N ILE A 168 16.96 -13.44 15.73
CA ILE A 168 16.89 -13.89 17.12
C ILE A 168 16.40 -12.74 17.98
N ILE A 169 15.26 -12.92 18.65
CA ILE A 169 14.76 -12.05 19.71
C ILE A 169 15.05 -12.71 21.05
N SER A 170 15.82 -12.05 21.89
CA SER A 170 16.14 -12.51 23.24
C SER A 170 15.13 -11.96 24.25
N PHE A 171 14.80 -12.79 25.23
CA PHE A 171 13.92 -12.49 26.37
C PHE A 171 14.66 -12.77 27.67
N ARG A 172 14.29 -12.03 28.72
CA ARG A 172 14.72 -12.27 30.11
C ARG A 172 13.54 -12.01 31.05
N ALA A 173 13.31 -12.91 32.02
CA ALA A 173 12.21 -12.85 32.97
C ALA A 173 10.83 -12.58 32.32
N GLY A 174 10.56 -13.22 31.17
CA GLY A 174 9.32 -13.04 30.41
C GLY A 174 9.15 -11.67 29.74
N GLN A 175 10.23 -10.91 29.55
CA GLN A 175 10.23 -9.60 28.87
C GLN A 175 11.22 -9.57 27.70
N PRO A 176 10.92 -8.87 26.59
CA PRO A 176 11.86 -8.67 25.48
C PRO A 176 13.12 -7.94 25.95
N ALA A 177 14.29 -8.52 25.72
CA ALA A 177 15.58 -8.05 26.21
C ALA A 177 16.53 -7.53 25.12
N GLY A 178 16.34 -7.95 23.86
CA GLY A 178 17.20 -7.50 22.75
C GLY A 178 17.05 -8.36 21.49
N SER A 179 17.88 -8.05 20.48
CA SER A 179 17.88 -8.67 19.15
C SER A 179 19.31 -8.97 18.70
N ASP A 180 19.51 -9.92 17.78
CA ASP A 180 20.78 -10.14 17.07
C ASP A 180 21.05 -9.10 15.95
N ALA A 181 20.10 -8.21 15.66
CA ALA A 181 20.25 -7.13 14.69
C ALA A 181 21.01 -5.92 15.28
N PRO A 182 21.84 -5.22 14.49
CA PRO A 182 22.25 -3.86 14.83
C PRO A 182 21.06 -2.89 14.67
N GLY A 183 20.81 -2.06 15.67
CA GLY A 183 19.81 -0.98 15.64
C GLY A 183 18.99 -0.86 16.92
N ASP A 184 18.08 0.11 16.95
CA ASP A 184 17.22 0.36 18.10
C ASP A 184 16.29 -0.82 18.38
N PHE A 185 16.32 -1.33 19.61
CA PHE A 185 15.37 -2.33 20.11
C PHE A 185 14.36 -1.67 21.03
N ARG A 186 13.07 -1.76 20.70
CA ARG A 186 11.98 -1.18 21.49
C ARG A 186 10.77 -2.09 21.49
N PHE A 187 10.03 -2.12 22.59
CA PHE A 187 8.78 -2.85 22.68
C PHE A 187 7.72 -2.07 23.46
N THR A 188 6.46 -2.34 23.16
CA THR A 188 5.31 -2.04 24.02
C THR A 188 4.63 -3.35 24.40
N ARG A 189 3.82 -3.35 25.46
CA ARG A 189 3.13 -4.54 25.94
C ARG A 189 1.65 -4.25 26.14
N GLU A 190 0.80 -5.10 25.58
CA GLU A 190 -0.65 -5.03 25.65
C GLU A 190 -1.15 -6.35 26.26
N GLY A 191 -1.41 -6.33 27.57
CA GLY A 191 -1.69 -7.55 28.34
C GLY A 191 -0.50 -8.51 28.32
N SER A 192 -0.70 -9.68 27.70
CA SER A 192 0.34 -10.70 27.49
C SER A 192 1.02 -10.66 26.12
N LEU A 193 0.69 -9.66 25.27
CA LEU A 193 1.28 -9.49 23.95
C LEU A 193 2.41 -8.46 23.98
N ASN A 194 3.61 -8.86 23.57
CA ASN A 194 4.76 -7.97 23.41
C ASN A 194 4.86 -7.55 21.93
N MET A 195 4.63 -6.25 21.66
CA MET A 195 4.77 -5.65 20.34
C MET A 195 6.19 -5.09 20.20
N ILE A 196 7.07 -5.85 19.56
CA ILE A 196 8.50 -5.59 19.47
C ILE A 196 8.82 -4.96 18.12
N ARG A 197 9.76 -4.01 18.11
CA ARG A 197 10.28 -3.38 16.90
C ARG A 197 11.80 -3.35 16.95
N VAL A 198 12.40 -3.69 15.81
CA VAL A 198 13.86 -3.75 15.63
C VAL A 198 14.24 -2.83 14.47
N GLY A 199 15.06 -1.82 14.77
CA GLY A 199 15.40 -0.76 13.83
C GLY A 199 14.18 -0.01 13.31
N VAL A 200 14.17 0.28 11.99
CA VAL A 200 13.18 1.15 11.35
C VAL A 200 11.95 0.42 10.80
N SER A 201 12.05 -0.90 10.53
CA SER A 201 11.06 -1.63 9.73
C SER A 201 10.50 -2.88 10.39
N GLU A 202 11.32 -3.63 11.12
CA GLU A 202 10.93 -4.95 11.62
C GLU A 202 9.96 -4.84 12.80
N ARG A 203 8.95 -5.71 12.80
CA ARG A 203 7.89 -5.80 13.80
C ARG A 203 7.63 -7.26 14.14
N PHE A 204 7.44 -7.55 15.42
CA PHE A 204 7.11 -8.89 15.91
C PHE A 204 6.07 -8.78 17.02
N GLU A 205 5.10 -9.68 17.02
CA GLU A 205 4.04 -9.76 18.04
C GLU A 205 4.20 -11.10 18.77
N ILE A 206 4.80 -11.07 19.95
CA ILE A 206 5.22 -12.26 20.70
C ILE A 206 4.48 -12.33 22.04
N THR A 207 3.74 -13.40 22.28
CA THR A 207 3.05 -13.62 23.56
C THR A 207 4.02 -14.07 24.64
N ASP A 208 3.68 -13.75 25.90
CA ASP A 208 4.43 -14.23 27.07
C ASP A 208 4.49 -15.75 27.11
N GLN A 209 3.39 -16.44 26.73
CA GLN A 209 3.34 -17.91 26.66
C GLN A 209 4.41 -18.51 25.76
N LEU A 210 4.67 -17.89 24.60
CA LEU A 210 5.73 -18.33 23.70
C LEU A 210 7.13 -18.08 24.28
N ALA A 211 7.30 -17.04 25.10
CA ALA A 211 8.57 -16.68 25.75
C ALA A 211 8.83 -17.38 27.09
N LEU A 212 7.80 -17.99 27.70
CA LEU A 212 7.85 -18.72 28.96
C LEU A 212 7.69 -20.23 28.79
N GLY A 213 7.07 -20.68 27.68
CA GLY A 213 6.87 -22.09 27.35
C GLY A 213 5.70 -22.75 28.08
N ASN A 214 4.58 -22.05 28.28
CA ASN A 214 3.42 -22.50 29.08
C ASN A 214 2.05 -22.27 28.45
#